data_AF-A0A1Y0MRW1-F1
#
_entry.id   AF-A0A1Y0MRW1-F1
#
_cell.length_a   1.000
_cell.length_b   1.000
_cell.length_c   1.000
_cell.angle_alpha   90.00
_cell.angle_beta   90.00
_cell.angle_gamma   90.00
#
_symmetry.space_group_name_H-M   'P 1'
#
loop_
_entity.id
_entity.type
_entity.pdbx_description
1 polymer ?
#
loop_
_entity_poly.entity_id
_entity_poly.type
_entity_poly.pdbx_seq_one_letter_code
_entity_poly.pdbx_strand_id
1 'polypeptide(L)'
;MFSCSSESNDDMPMNNDNSGGGQQEEPARTAIVDPAFEAALVALNFDNEVDGFVLTANIENVTSLVLNEQGISDISGIEDFVNLENLWINDNLLESLPIATNSKLKFIFADFNQISSINITSLPDLEKVSLIDNALESINVSNNFALQQLVVPGNQLTALDVSSNAALTILNAVNNPLTCVQVSSSQQSNIPADWEIDPEDSYSTNCN
;
A
#
# COMPACT_ATOMS: atom_id res chain seq x y z
N MET A 1 -74.59 16.06 47.72
CA MET A 1 -75.35 14.87 47.23
C MET A 1 -76.19 15.30 46.04
N PHE A 2 -75.69 15.08 44.82
CA PHE A 2 -76.44 15.06 43.54
C PHE A 2 -75.55 14.21 42.62
N SER A 3 -75.85 12.91 42.52
CA SER A 3 -76.65 12.25 41.48
C SER A 3 -75.88 12.08 40.17
N CYS A 4 -75.81 10.82 39.76
CA CYS A 4 -75.04 10.23 38.68
C CYS A 4 -75.85 10.13 37.38
N SER A 5 -75.24 9.49 36.38
CA SER A 5 -75.73 8.93 35.10
C SER A 5 -75.78 9.90 33.90
N SER A 6 -75.30 9.59 32.69
CA SER A 6 -74.87 8.31 32.08
C SER A 6 -74.06 8.55 30.78
N GLU A 7 -73.03 7.71 30.57
CA GLU A 7 -72.60 6.99 29.35
C GLU A 7 -72.57 7.68 27.95
N SER A 8 -71.40 7.68 27.29
CA SER A 8 -71.13 6.79 26.14
C SER A 8 -69.69 6.91 25.61
N ASN A 9 -69.12 5.71 25.38
CA ASN A 9 -67.94 5.24 24.62
C ASN A 9 -67.17 6.22 23.70
N ASP A 10 -65.84 6.16 23.75
CA ASP A 10 -65.05 5.50 22.69
C ASP A 10 -63.57 5.36 23.09
N ASP A 11 -63.15 4.11 23.28
CA ASP A 11 -61.76 3.67 23.36
C ASP A 11 -61.13 3.82 21.98
N MET A 12 -60.19 4.77 21.82
CA MET A 12 -59.27 4.77 20.68
C MET A 12 -58.00 3.99 21.08
N PRO A 13 -57.56 2.99 20.29
CA PRO A 13 -56.28 2.35 20.54
C PRO A 13 -55.16 3.34 20.22
N MET A 14 -54.17 3.41 21.11
CA MET A 14 -52.87 4.02 20.84
C MET A 14 -52.26 3.35 19.61
N ASN A 15 -52.22 4.08 18.50
CA ASN A 15 -51.48 3.64 17.33
C ASN A 15 -49.99 3.54 17.68
N ASN A 16 -49.48 2.34 17.49
CA ASN A 16 -48.08 2.00 17.50
C ASN A 16 -47.41 2.65 16.27
N ASP A 17 -46.96 3.90 16.42
CA ASP A 17 -46.02 4.50 15.46
C ASP A 17 -44.64 3.86 15.70
N ASN A 18 -44.48 2.66 15.15
CA ASN A 18 -43.18 2.13 14.78
C ASN A 18 -42.68 2.92 13.56
N SER A 19 -42.23 4.15 13.79
CA SER A 19 -41.40 4.88 12.84
C SER A 19 -40.01 4.23 12.82
N GLY A 20 -39.95 3.05 12.21
CA GLY A 20 -38.72 2.45 11.72
C GLY A 20 -38.19 3.28 10.56
N GLY A 21 -37.74 4.51 10.85
CA GLY A 21 -36.83 5.24 10.00
C GLY A 21 -35.51 4.50 10.07
N GLY A 22 -35.35 3.49 9.22
CA GLY A 22 -34.03 2.94 8.94
C GLY A 22 -33.17 4.10 8.47
N GLN A 23 -32.21 4.50 9.29
CA GLN A 23 -31.10 5.32 8.78
C GLN A 23 -30.46 4.43 7.73
N GLN A 24 -30.71 4.73 6.45
CA GLN A 24 -29.89 4.19 5.38
C GLN A 24 -28.49 4.70 5.68
N GLU A 25 -27.62 3.82 6.18
CA GLU A 25 -26.21 4.16 6.32
C GLU A 25 -25.71 4.51 4.91
N GLU A 26 -25.22 5.74 4.76
CA GLU A 26 -24.59 6.18 3.52
C GLU A 26 -23.48 5.18 3.17
N PRO A 27 -23.32 4.82 1.88
CA PRO A 27 -22.30 3.87 1.49
C PRO A 27 -20.92 4.38 1.92
N ALA A 28 -20.08 3.47 2.42
CA ALA A 28 -18.73 3.81 2.83
C ALA A 28 -17.92 4.42 1.66
N ARG A 29 -17.18 5.49 1.96
CA ARG A 29 -16.32 6.20 1.02
C ARG A 29 -14.89 6.28 1.56
N THR A 30 -13.93 6.15 0.66
CA THR A 30 -12.51 6.32 0.92
C THR A 30 -12.10 7.70 0.42
N ALA A 31 -11.43 8.48 1.27
CA ALA A 31 -10.94 9.81 0.89
C ALA A 31 -9.73 9.69 -0.04
N ILE A 32 -9.76 10.40 -1.16
CA ILE A 32 -8.70 10.47 -2.17
C ILE A 32 -8.33 11.94 -2.32
N VAL A 33 -7.29 12.38 -1.59
CA VAL A 33 -6.97 13.81 -1.44
C VAL A 33 -6.22 14.40 -2.62
N ASP A 34 -5.52 13.56 -3.39
CA ASP A 34 -4.79 13.96 -4.58
C ASP A 34 -5.71 13.87 -5.81
N PRO A 35 -6.01 14.99 -6.49
CA PRO A 35 -6.90 14.98 -7.66
C PRO A 35 -6.35 14.18 -8.84
N ALA A 36 -5.02 14.03 -8.97
CA ALA A 36 -4.42 13.20 -10.02
C ALA A 36 -4.62 11.72 -9.71
N PHE A 37 -4.53 11.31 -8.43
CA PHE A 37 -4.85 9.95 -8.02
C PHE A 37 -6.33 9.64 -8.29
N GLU A 38 -7.25 10.52 -7.89
CA GLU A 38 -8.68 10.32 -8.13
C GLU A 38 -9.03 10.33 -9.63
N ALA A 39 -8.45 11.24 -10.41
CA ALA A 39 -8.62 11.25 -11.86
C ALA A 39 -8.13 9.94 -12.51
N ALA A 40 -7.06 9.35 -12.00
CA ALA A 40 -6.61 8.03 -12.45
C ALA A 40 -7.63 6.93 -12.09
N LEU A 41 -8.25 6.98 -10.91
CA LEU A 41 -9.34 6.06 -10.53
C LEU A 41 -10.57 6.21 -11.44
N VAL A 42 -10.94 7.44 -11.81
CA VAL A 42 -11.99 7.70 -12.81
C VAL A 42 -11.62 7.09 -14.16
N ALA A 43 -10.39 7.30 -14.63
CA ALA A 43 -9.91 6.74 -15.89
C ALA A 43 -9.89 5.20 -15.91
N LEU A 44 -9.67 4.58 -14.76
CA LEU A 44 -9.72 3.13 -14.56
C LEU A 44 -11.14 2.59 -14.36
N ASN A 45 -12.16 3.46 -14.32
CA ASN A 45 -13.57 3.15 -14.03
C ASN A 45 -13.83 2.62 -12.60
N PHE A 46 -12.96 2.98 -11.64
CA PHE A 46 -13.22 2.75 -10.21
C PHE A 46 -14.03 3.88 -9.57
N ASP A 47 -14.03 5.05 -10.22
CA ASP A 47 -14.76 6.22 -9.78
C ASP A 47 -15.52 6.89 -10.94
N ASN A 48 -16.48 7.75 -10.64
CA ASN A 48 -17.31 8.44 -11.62
C ASN A 48 -17.00 9.94 -11.76
N GLU A 49 -16.35 10.53 -10.76
CA GLU A 49 -16.01 11.95 -10.73
C GLU A 49 -14.76 12.20 -9.87
N VAL A 50 -14.28 13.45 -9.89
CA VAL A 50 -13.16 13.88 -9.04
C VAL A 50 -13.75 14.78 -7.96
N ASP A 51 -14.23 14.17 -6.87
CA ASP A 51 -14.91 14.86 -5.76
C ASP A 51 -14.21 14.70 -4.40
N GLY A 52 -13.01 14.12 -4.40
CA GLY A 52 -12.16 13.81 -3.24
C GLY A 52 -12.45 12.44 -2.61
N PHE A 53 -13.29 11.60 -3.22
CA PHE A 53 -13.77 10.37 -2.60
C PHE A 53 -14.22 9.29 -3.59
N VAL A 54 -13.66 8.09 -3.45
CA VAL A 54 -14.16 6.89 -4.15
C VAL A 54 -15.08 6.07 -3.23
N LEU A 55 -16.10 5.42 -3.80
CA LEU A 55 -16.88 4.42 -3.05
C LEU A 55 -15.98 3.23 -2.66
N THR A 56 -15.89 2.91 -1.38
CA THR A 56 -14.99 1.84 -0.89
C THR A 56 -15.32 0.48 -1.53
N ALA A 57 -16.60 0.22 -1.83
CA ALA A 57 -17.06 -0.99 -2.51
C ALA A 57 -16.50 -1.15 -3.94
N ASN A 58 -16.09 -0.05 -4.60
CA ASN A 58 -15.49 -0.10 -5.93
C ASN A 58 -14.02 -0.53 -5.89
N ILE A 59 -13.31 -0.28 -4.79
CA ILE A 59 -11.88 -0.53 -4.64
C ILE A 59 -11.55 -1.77 -3.81
N GLU A 60 -12.48 -2.23 -2.97
CA GLU A 60 -12.23 -3.33 -2.03
C GLU A 60 -11.83 -4.64 -2.72
N ASN A 61 -12.28 -4.87 -3.96
CA ASN A 61 -11.98 -6.09 -4.74
C ASN A 61 -10.85 -5.91 -5.77
N VAL A 62 -10.23 -4.73 -5.83
CA VAL A 62 -9.14 -4.44 -6.77
C VAL A 62 -7.88 -5.17 -6.34
N THR A 63 -7.33 -6.00 -7.22
CA THR A 63 -6.10 -6.78 -6.99
C THR A 63 -4.88 -6.23 -7.72
N SER A 64 -5.10 -5.30 -8.65
CA SER A 64 -4.08 -4.77 -9.55
C SER A 64 -4.38 -3.31 -9.86
N LEU A 65 -3.44 -2.42 -9.57
CA LEU A 65 -3.60 -0.99 -9.77
C LEU A 65 -2.38 -0.43 -10.52
N VAL A 66 -2.64 0.19 -11.68
CA VAL A 66 -1.61 0.76 -12.58
C VAL A 66 -1.83 2.27 -12.66
N LEU A 67 -0.86 3.02 -12.14
CA LEU A 67 -0.91 4.47 -11.91
C LEU A 67 0.37 5.17 -12.42
N ASN A 68 1.04 4.59 -13.41
CA ASN A 68 2.28 5.16 -13.93
C ASN A 68 2.04 6.50 -14.62
N GLU A 69 2.99 7.44 -14.48
CA GLU A 69 3.04 8.68 -15.25
C GLU A 69 1.79 9.57 -15.09
N GLN A 70 1.19 9.60 -13.89
CA GLN A 70 -0.03 10.37 -13.62
C GLN A 70 0.22 11.72 -12.93
N GLY A 71 1.46 11.98 -12.50
CA GLY A 71 1.79 13.18 -11.72
C GLY A 71 1.22 13.15 -10.30
N ILE A 72 0.98 11.95 -9.76
CA ILE A 72 0.46 11.73 -8.40
C ILE A 72 1.53 12.12 -7.39
N SER A 73 1.16 12.93 -6.40
CA SER A 73 2.04 13.37 -5.32
C SER A 73 1.67 12.77 -3.96
N ASP A 74 0.40 12.39 -3.79
CA ASP A 74 -0.12 11.74 -2.59
C ASP A 74 -1.06 10.59 -3.00
N ILE A 75 -0.83 9.39 -2.45
CA ILE A 75 -1.64 8.20 -2.72
C ILE A 75 -2.41 7.73 -1.47
N SER A 76 -2.60 8.62 -0.48
CA SER A 76 -3.44 8.35 0.68
C SER A 76 -4.83 7.89 0.24
N GLY A 77 -5.35 6.87 0.92
CA GLY A 77 -6.53 6.13 0.53
C GLY A 77 -6.20 4.79 -0.14
N ILE A 78 -4.95 4.57 -0.56
CA ILE A 78 -4.48 3.25 -1.03
C ILE A 78 -4.63 2.16 0.03
N GLU A 79 -4.62 2.53 1.32
CA GLU A 79 -4.78 1.63 2.46
C GLU A 79 -6.11 0.86 2.42
N ASP A 80 -7.14 1.42 1.78
CA ASP A 80 -8.47 0.83 1.66
C ASP A 80 -8.59 -0.14 0.46
N PHE A 81 -7.55 -0.26 -0.37
CA PHE A 81 -7.44 -1.31 -1.39
C PHE A 81 -7.01 -2.63 -0.73
N VAL A 82 -7.89 -3.18 0.11
CA VAL A 82 -7.61 -4.30 1.02
C VAL A 82 -7.25 -5.61 0.32
N ASN A 83 -7.57 -5.73 -0.98
CA ASN A 83 -7.24 -6.89 -1.81
C ASN A 83 -6.10 -6.65 -2.81
N LEU A 84 -5.40 -5.52 -2.73
CA LEU A 84 -4.35 -5.16 -3.68
C LEU A 84 -3.16 -6.12 -3.60
N GLU A 85 -2.82 -6.74 -4.73
CA GLU A 85 -1.66 -7.64 -4.86
C GLU A 85 -0.54 -7.02 -5.71
N ASN A 86 -0.89 -6.14 -6.65
CA ASN A 86 0.05 -5.59 -7.61
C ASN A 86 -0.14 -4.07 -7.74
N LEU A 87 0.94 -3.33 -7.46
CA LEU A 87 0.95 -1.88 -7.56
C LEU A 87 2.06 -1.43 -8.52
N TRP A 88 1.67 -0.72 -9.58
CA TRP A 88 2.58 0.01 -10.45
C TRP A 88 2.28 1.50 -10.34
N ILE A 89 3.25 2.27 -9.87
CA ILE A 89 3.15 3.72 -9.67
C ILE A 89 4.44 4.44 -10.04
N ASN A 90 5.11 3.93 -11.09
CA ASN A 90 6.33 4.50 -11.60
C ASN A 90 6.12 5.93 -12.12
N ASP A 91 7.18 6.72 -12.14
CA ASP A 91 7.20 8.04 -12.80
C ASP A 91 6.13 8.99 -12.24
N ASN A 92 6.13 9.15 -10.92
CA ASN A 92 5.24 10.06 -10.20
C ASN A 92 6.05 10.99 -9.27
N LEU A 93 5.38 11.70 -8.38
CA LEU A 93 5.95 12.70 -7.50
C LEU A 93 5.82 12.29 -6.02
N LEU A 94 5.77 10.99 -5.72
CA LEU A 94 5.55 10.50 -4.36
C LEU A 94 6.77 10.70 -3.48
N GLU A 95 6.58 11.32 -2.32
CA GLU A 95 7.59 11.39 -1.25
C GLU A 95 7.44 10.24 -0.23
N SER A 96 6.27 9.60 -0.20
CA SER A 96 5.95 8.49 0.70
C SER A 96 5.00 7.50 0.04
N LEU A 97 4.98 6.26 0.55
CA LEU A 97 4.12 5.20 0.05
C LEU A 97 3.42 4.49 1.23
N PRO A 98 2.19 4.89 1.61
CA PRO A 98 1.50 4.38 2.80
C PRO A 98 0.83 3.03 2.54
N ILE A 99 1.63 1.97 2.35
CA ILE A 99 1.14 0.63 1.95
C ILE A 99 1.21 -0.42 3.06
N ALA A 100 1.57 -0.04 4.29
CA ALA A 100 1.86 -0.98 5.37
C ALA A 100 0.66 -1.86 5.76
N THR A 101 -0.58 -1.46 5.45
CA THR A 101 -1.80 -2.21 5.72
C THR A 101 -2.24 -3.12 4.56
N ASN A 102 -1.69 -2.94 3.35
CA ASN A 102 -2.02 -3.72 2.16
C ASN A 102 -1.32 -5.09 2.17
N SER A 103 -1.61 -5.91 3.18
CA SER A 103 -0.93 -7.18 3.51
C SER A 103 -0.88 -8.24 2.38
N LYS A 104 -1.67 -8.06 1.31
CA LYS A 104 -1.71 -8.95 0.15
C LYS A 104 -0.79 -8.53 -1.00
N LEU A 105 -0.08 -7.41 -0.88
CA LEU A 105 0.87 -6.95 -1.88
C LEU A 105 1.96 -8.00 -2.11
N LYS A 106 2.13 -8.35 -3.39
CA LYS A 106 3.17 -9.25 -3.90
C LYS A 106 4.19 -8.48 -4.74
N PHE A 107 3.72 -7.54 -5.55
CA PHE A 107 4.58 -6.77 -6.45
C PHE A 107 4.38 -5.27 -6.25
N ILE A 108 5.49 -4.56 -6.06
CA ILE A 108 5.54 -3.10 -5.95
C ILE A 108 6.55 -2.59 -6.98
N PHE A 109 6.10 -1.74 -7.88
CA PHE A 109 6.93 -0.99 -8.81
C PHE A 109 6.63 0.50 -8.58
N ALA A 110 7.57 1.21 -7.97
CA ALA A 110 7.46 2.65 -7.66
C ALA A 110 8.76 3.37 -8.05
N ASP A 111 9.29 3.01 -9.22
CA ASP A 111 10.48 3.61 -9.81
C ASP A 111 10.26 5.10 -10.12
N PHE A 112 11.34 5.89 -10.16
CA PHE A 112 11.31 7.29 -10.57
C PHE A 112 10.29 8.13 -9.77
N ASN A 113 10.41 8.09 -8.45
CA ASN A 113 9.65 8.90 -7.50
C ASN A 113 10.63 9.66 -6.58
N GLN A 114 10.14 10.22 -5.48
CA GLN A 114 10.94 10.96 -4.48
C GLN A 114 10.84 10.29 -3.09
N ILE A 115 10.61 8.96 -3.06
CA ILE A 115 10.32 8.24 -1.82
C ILE A 115 11.58 8.20 -0.96
N SER A 116 11.50 8.78 0.23
CA SER A 116 12.63 8.85 1.18
C SER A 116 12.61 7.74 2.23
N SER A 117 11.44 7.16 2.49
CA SER A 117 11.27 6.02 3.38
C SER A 117 10.07 5.15 2.97
N ILE A 118 10.16 3.86 3.23
CA ILE A 118 9.10 2.90 2.95
C ILE A 118 9.02 1.85 4.05
N ASN A 119 7.81 1.48 4.46
CA ASN A 119 7.58 0.40 5.40
C ASN A 119 6.92 -0.80 4.71
N ILE A 120 7.72 -1.81 4.39
CA ILE A 120 7.29 -3.08 3.79
C ILE A 120 7.38 -4.26 4.75
N THR A 121 7.72 -4.03 6.02
CA THR A 121 7.97 -5.10 7.01
C THR A 121 6.73 -5.89 7.41
N SER A 122 5.55 -5.35 7.10
CA SER A 122 4.23 -5.95 7.31
C SER A 122 3.65 -6.64 6.06
N LEU A 123 4.44 -6.79 4.99
CA LEU A 123 4.04 -7.39 3.71
C LEU A 123 4.67 -8.79 3.54
N PRO A 124 4.11 -9.84 4.16
CA PRO A 124 4.76 -11.16 4.23
C PRO A 124 4.85 -11.88 2.88
N ASP A 125 3.90 -11.59 1.97
CA ASP A 125 3.80 -12.22 0.66
C ASP A 125 4.53 -11.42 -0.44
N LEU A 126 5.33 -10.41 -0.06
CA LEU A 126 6.04 -9.56 -1.01
C LEU A 126 7.13 -10.33 -1.73
N GLU A 127 7.01 -10.42 -3.06
CA GLU A 127 7.88 -11.20 -3.94
C GLU A 127 8.80 -10.31 -4.78
N LYS A 128 8.33 -9.13 -5.21
CA LYS A 128 9.09 -8.23 -6.08
C LYS A 128 8.94 -6.78 -5.67
N VAL A 129 10.06 -6.10 -5.53
CA VAL A 129 10.12 -4.66 -5.22
C VAL A 129 11.09 -3.98 -6.17
N SER A 130 10.61 -2.94 -6.84
CA SER A 130 11.41 -2.01 -7.63
C SER A 130 11.18 -0.57 -7.14
N LEU A 131 12.28 0.07 -6.74
CA LEU A 131 12.34 1.43 -6.19
C LEU A 131 13.52 2.20 -6.83
N ILE A 132 13.72 2.03 -8.14
CA ILE A 132 14.79 2.68 -8.90
C ILE A 132 14.68 4.21 -8.78
N ASP A 133 15.81 4.89 -8.65
CA ASP A 133 15.91 6.35 -8.68
C ASP A 133 14.88 7.03 -7.76
N ASN A 134 15.05 6.77 -6.46
CA ASN A 134 14.28 7.36 -5.36
C ASN A 134 15.25 8.03 -4.35
N ALA A 135 14.75 8.38 -3.17
CA ALA A 135 15.52 9.06 -2.13
C ALA A 135 15.76 8.20 -0.87
N LEU A 136 15.77 6.86 -1.00
CA LEU A 136 15.81 5.97 0.17
C LEU A 136 17.18 6.01 0.85
N GLU A 137 17.19 6.36 2.14
CA GLU A 137 18.40 6.26 2.99
C GLU A 137 18.56 4.87 3.63
N SER A 138 17.45 4.16 3.80
CA SER A 138 17.42 2.80 4.33
C SER A 138 16.20 2.03 3.82
N ILE A 139 16.31 0.71 3.80
CA ILE A 139 15.20 -0.20 3.53
C ILE A 139 15.34 -1.44 4.41
N ASN A 140 14.24 -1.84 5.06
CA ASN A 140 14.19 -3.05 5.87
C ASN A 140 13.38 -4.14 5.17
N VAL A 141 14.07 -5.18 4.70
CA VAL A 141 13.47 -6.35 4.03
C VAL A 141 13.46 -7.61 4.91
N SER A 142 13.76 -7.49 6.21
CA SER A 142 14.04 -8.64 7.10
C SER A 142 12.88 -9.62 7.26
N ASN A 143 11.65 -9.16 7.03
CA ASN A 143 10.42 -9.94 7.19
C ASN A 143 9.84 -10.41 5.84
N ASN A 144 10.41 -10.00 4.71
CA ASN A 144 9.91 -10.33 3.38
C ASN A 144 10.56 -11.64 2.90
N PHE A 145 10.24 -12.75 3.57
CA PHE A 145 10.88 -14.05 3.31
C PHE A 145 10.59 -14.60 1.90
N ALA A 146 9.47 -14.18 1.29
CA ALA A 146 9.08 -14.54 -0.07
C ALA A 146 9.77 -13.69 -1.16
N LEU A 147 10.58 -12.68 -0.78
CA LEU A 147 11.18 -11.74 -1.71
C LEU A 147 12.15 -12.45 -2.65
N GLN A 148 11.84 -12.42 -3.94
CA GLN A 148 12.58 -13.03 -5.04
C GLN A 148 13.40 -12.00 -5.83
N GLN A 149 12.93 -10.75 -5.85
CA GLN A 149 13.57 -9.66 -6.58
C GLN A 149 13.55 -8.35 -5.77
N LEU A 150 14.72 -7.77 -5.57
CA LEU A 150 14.91 -6.44 -4.98
C LEU A 150 15.74 -5.58 -5.93
N VAL A 151 15.15 -4.50 -6.44
CA VAL A 151 15.80 -3.55 -7.34
C VAL A 151 15.70 -2.15 -6.73
N VAL A 152 16.82 -1.63 -6.24
CA VAL A 152 16.93 -0.35 -5.52
C VAL A 152 18.08 0.55 -6.02
N PRO A 153 18.46 0.55 -7.32
CA PRO A 153 19.56 1.39 -7.77
C PRO A 153 19.21 2.87 -7.73
N GLY A 154 20.23 3.72 -7.58
CA GLY A 154 20.05 5.17 -7.61
C GLY A 154 19.35 5.73 -6.37
N ASN A 155 19.59 5.13 -5.21
CA ASN A 155 19.11 5.60 -3.92
C ASN A 155 20.27 6.14 -3.07
N GLN A 156 20.05 6.37 -1.77
CA GLN A 156 21.06 6.82 -0.81
C GLN A 156 21.28 5.79 0.30
N LEU A 157 21.13 4.50 -0.01
CA LEU A 157 21.31 3.41 0.95
C LEU A 157 22.76 3.34 1.41
N THR A 158 22.98 3.43 2.73
CA THR A 158 24.32 3.28 3.34
C THR A 158 24.57 1.90 3.93
N ALA A 159 23.50 1.13 4.11
CA ALA A 159 23.54 -0.27 4.51
C ALA A 159 22.38 -1.02 3.86
N LEU A 160 22.60 -2.29 3.53
CA LEU A 160 21.58 -3.19 3.03
C LEU A 160 21.81 -4.58 3.61
N ASP A 161 20.79 -5.13 4.26
CA ASP A 161 20.80 -6.50 4.79
C ASP A 161 19.74 -7.35 4.09
N VAL A 162 20.19 -8.35 3.35
CA VAL A 162 19.36 -9.34 2.66
C VAL A 162 19.56 -10.76 3.20
N SER A 163 20.17 -10.88 4.38
CA SER A 163 20.51 -12.17 5.01
C SER A 163 19.28 -13.02 5.36
N SER A 164 18.13 -12.40 5.57
CA SER A 164 16.85 -13.09 5.82
C SER A 164 16.13 -13.52 4.53
N ASN A 165 16.53 -13.00 3.36
CA ASN A 165 15.80 -13.17 2.10
C ASN A 165 16.35 -14.36 1.30
N ALA A 166 16.21 -15.57 1.83
CA ALA A 166 16.74 -16.79 1.23
C ALA A 166 16.16 -17.12 -0.16
N ALA A 167 14.98 -16.58 -0.51
CA ALA A 167 14.35 -16.72 -1.82
C ALA A 167 14.87 -15.73 -2.88
N LEU A 168 15.74 -14.78 -2.50
CA LEU A 168 16.20 -13.71 -3.38
C LEU A 168 17.06 -14.27 -4.51
N THR A 169 16.58 -14.11 -5.75
CA THR A 169 17.26 -14.55 -6.97
C THR A 169 17.85 -13.38 -7.75
N ILE A 170 17.24 -12.20 -7.65
CA ILE A 170 17.68 -10.97 -8.31
C ILE A 170 17.87 -9.89 -7.24
N LEU A 171 19.06 -9.29 -7.23
CA LEU A 171 19.37 -8.13 -6.42
C LEU A 171 20.07 -7.12 -7.33
N ASN A 172 19.55 -5.91 -7.39
CA ASN A 172 20.31 -4.78 -7.95
C ASN A 172 20.27 -3.62 -6.96
N ALA A 173 21.43 -3.25 -6.45
CA ALA A 173 21.62 -2.14 -5.52
C ALA A 173 22.72 -1.17 -5.97
N VAL A 174 23.04 -1.13 -7.27
CA VAL A 174 24.09 -0.24 -7.82
C VAL A 174 23.74 1.23 -7.61
N ASN A 175 24.73 2.12 -7.71
CA ASN A 175 24.57 3.55 -7.49
C ASN A 175 23.94 3.85 -6.11
N ASN A 176 24.47 3.25 -5.07
CA ASN A 176 24.16 3.60 -3.68
C ASN A 176 25.46 3.84 -2.91
N PRO A 177 25.47 4.69 -1.86
CA PRO A 177 26.64 4.88 -1.00
C PRO A 177 26.84 3.70 -0.03
N LEU A 178 26.73 2.47 -0.55
CA LEU A 178 27.02 1.25 0.18
C LEU A 178 28.53 1.08 0.34
N THR A 179 28.89 0.13 1.20
CA THR A 179 30.25 -0.43 1.28
C THR A 179 30.18 -1.95 1.46
N CYS A 180 29.04 -2.42 1.97
CA CYS A 180 28.80 -3.82 2.27
C CYS A 180 27.30 -4.11 2.17
N VAL A 181 26.97 -5.22 1.51
CA VAL A 181 25.65 -5.84 1.53
C VAL A 181 25.72 -7.07 2.42
N GLN A 182 24.94 -7.06 3.50
CA GLN A 182 24.91 -8.17 4.45
C GLN A 182 24.10 -9.34 3.87
N VAL A 183 24.73 -10.51 3.87
CA VAL A 183 24.17 -11.77 3.33
C VAL A 183 24.29 -12.89 4.35
N SER A 184 23.48 -13.93 4.23
CA SER A 184 23.64 -15.16 5.01
C SER A 184 24.88 -15.94 4.55
N SER A 185 25.38 -16.84 5.41
CA SER A 185 26.49 -17.73 5.06
C SER A 185 26.19 -18.61 3.83
N SER A 186 24.93 -19.00 3.64
CA SER A 186 24.47 -19.74 2.47
C SER A 186 24.52 -18.92 1.19
N GLN A 187 24.07 -17.66 1.22
CA GLN A 187 24.15 -16.76 0.07
C GLN A 187 25.62 -16.44 -0.26
N GLN A 188 26.46 -16.15 0.73
CA GLN A 188 27.88 -15.83 0.50
C GLN A 188 28.65 -16.98 -0.17
N SER A 189 28.27 -18.23 0.11
CA SER A 189 28.89 -19.41 -0.51
C SER A 189 28.57 -19.55 -2.01
N ASN A 190 27.50 -18.91 -2.48
CA ASN A 190 27.07 -18.92 -3.88
C ASN A 190 26.24 -17.67 -4.20
N ILE A 191 26.92 -16.54 -4.40
CA ILE A 191 26.30 -15.30 -4.84
C ILE A 191 25.73 -15.52 -6.26
N PRO A 192 24.42 -15.28 -6.49
CA PRO A 192 23.84 -15.38 -7.82
C PRO A 192 24.51 -14.44 -8.83
N ALA A 193 24.67 -14.88 -10.08
CA ALA A 193 25.35 -14.10 -11.12
C ALA A 193 24.60 -12.81 -11.51
N ASP A 194 23.27 -12.80 -11.30
CA ASP A 194 22.40 -11.66 -11.59
C ASP A 194 22.32 -10.66 -10.41
N TRP A 195 23.16 -10.83 -9.39
CA TRP A 195 23.28 -9.85 -8.30
C TRP A 195 24.26 -8.75 -8.68
N GLU A 196 23.80 -7.51 -8.61
CA GLU A 196 24.53 -6.32 -9.01
C GLU A 196 24.63 -5.34 -7.83
N ILE A 197 25.86 -5.03 -7.44
CA ILE A 197 26.26 -3.98 -6.49
C ILE A 197 27.38 -3.16 -7.13
N ASP A 198 27.73 -2.00 -6.56
CA ASP A 198 28.81 -1.21 -7.12
C ASP A 198 30.15 -1.97 -7.01
N PRO A 199 31.10 -1.78 -7.95
CA PRO A 199 32.36 -2.53 -7.95
C PRO A 199 33.22 -2.37 -6.68
N GLU A 200 32.99 -1.30 -5.92
CA GLU A 200 33.69 -0.99 -4.66
C GLU A 200 33.01 -1.64 -3.43
N ASP A 201 31.79 -2.16 -3.60
CA ASP A 201 31.03 -2.83 -2.55
C ASP A 201 31.43 -4.30 -2.40
N SER A 202 31.03 -4.90 -1.26
CA SER A 202 31.28 -6.32 -0.99
C SER A 202 30.09 -7.03 -0.36
N TYR A 203 30.01 -8.34 -0.54
CA TYR A 203 29.08 -9.19 0.19
C TYR A 203 29.76 -9.78 1.44
N SER A 204 29.16 -9.60 2.61
CA SER A 204 29.69 -10.13 3.87
C SER A 204 28.58 -10.68 4.78
N THR A 205 28.91 -11.64 5.65
CA THR A 205 28.02 -12.05 6.74
C THR A 205 28.01 -11.08 7.92
N ASN A 206 28.90 -10.08 7.90
CA ASN A 206 28.98 -9.03 8.90
C ASN A 206 29.51 -7.75 8.25
N CYS A 207 28.68 -6.71 8.21
CA CYS A 207 29.03 -5.40 7.68
C CYS A 207 29.42 -4.38 8.78
N ASN A 208 29.60 -4.83 10.03
CA ASN A 208 30.05 -4.01 11.17
C ASN A 208 31.58 -3.98 11.32
#